data_AF-A0A2V8FMK0-F1
#
_entry.id   AF-A0A2V8FMK0-F1
#
_cell.length_a   1.000
_cell.length_b   1.000
_cell.length_c   1.000
_cell.angle_alpha   90.00
_cell.angle_beta   90.00
_cell.angle_gamma   90.00
#
_symmetry.space_group_name_H-M   'P 1'
#
loop_
_entity.id
_entity.type
_entity.pdbx_description
1 polymer ?
#
loop_
_entity_poly.entity_id
_entity_poly.type
_entity_poly.pdbx_seq_one_letter_code
_entity_poly.pdbx_strand_id
1 'polypeptide(L)'
;VFRGRFRKSFEKPEPIVPNAVLEYAFSLHTQDYTFLKGHRLMVQVQSTWFPLIDRNPQTFVANIFQAKATDFRPATHRIYRSAQRASYVAIPVVRGRT
;
A
#
# COMPACT_ATOMS: atom_id res chain seq x y z
N VAL A 1 6.28 1.77 1.40
CA VAL A 1 5.09 1.33 2.18
C VAL A 1 4.19 2.54 2.39
N PHE A 2 2.87 2.39 2.24
CA PHE A 2 1.92 3.46 2.53
C PHE A 2 1.14 3.16 3.80
N ARG A 3 0.97 4.16 4.69
CA ARG A 3 0.24 3.99 5.95
C ARG A 3 -1.17 4.56 5.80
N GLY A 4 -2.17 3.68 5.83
CA GLY A 4 -3.52 4.02 5.38
C GLY A 4 -4.25 5.15 6.13
N ARG A 5 -3.86 5.45 7.38
CA ARG A 5 -4.40 6.62 8.12
C ARG A 5 -4.13 7.96 7.42
N PHE A 6 -3.14 8.03 6.54
CA PHE A 6 -2.77 9.23 5.78
C PHE A 6 -3.32 9.26 4.35
N ARG A 7 -4.30 8.39 4.02
CA ARG A 7 -4.87 8.27 2.67
C ARG A 7 -5.41 9.58 2.09
N LYS A 8 -5.96 10.46 2.93
CA LYS A 8 -6.52 11.75 2.51
C LYS A 8 -5.59 12.94 2.76
N SER A 9 -4.71 12.85 3.75
CA SER A 9 -3.78 13.91 4.14
C SER A 9 -2.61 13.30 4.92
N PHE A 10 -1.40 13.76 4.62
CA PHE A 10 -0.21 13.41 5.40
C PHE A 10 -0.14 14.15 6.75
N GLU A 11 -0.88 15.25 6.89
CA GLU A 11 -0.91 16.07 8.12
C GLU A 11 -2.04 15.66 9.06
N LYS A 12 -3.20 15.27 8.50
CA LYS A 12 -4.41 14.96 9.26
C LYS A 12 -4.76 13.48 9.12
N PRO A 13 -4.30 12.61 10.04
CA PRO A 13 -4.62 11.20 9.98
C PRO A 13 -6.09 10.93 10.32
N GLU A 14 -6.73 10.06 9.55
CA GLU A 14 -8.12 9.65 9.77
C GLU A 14 -8.25 8.12 9.90
N PRO A 15 -9.23 7.63 10.67
CA PRO A 15 -9.54 6.20 10.68
C PRO A 15 -10.06 5.73 9.32
N ILE A 16 -9.81 4.45 9.02
CA ILE A 16 -10.38 3.78 7.86
C ILE A 16 -11.69 3.12 8.30
N VAL A 17 -12.78 3.42 7.59
CA VAL A 17 -14.07 2.77 7.82
C VAL A 17 -13.94 1.27 7.51
N PRO A 18 -14.27 0.37 8.47
CA PRO A 18 -14.19 -1.07 8.24
C PRO A 18 -15.00 -1.51 7.03
N ASN A 19 -14.49 -2.48 6.27
CA ASN A 19 -15.12 -3.07 5.08
C ASN A 19 -15.42 -2.12 3.91
N ALA A 20 -15.10 -0.83 4.03
CA ALA A 20 -15.21 0.11 2.92
C ALA A 20 -14.12 -0.17 1.88
N VAL A 21 -14.51 -0.20 0.60
CA VAL A 21 -13.54 -0.21 -0.49
C VAL A 21 -13.07 1.20 -0.74
N LEU A 22 -11.77 1.43 -0.55
CA LEU A 22 -11.15 2.74 -0.66
C LEU A 22 -9.96 2.68 -1.61
N GLU A 23 -9.81 3.71 -2.43
CA GLU A 23 -8.66 3.89 -3.30
C GLU A 23 -7.44 4.42 -2.53
N TYR A 24 -6.26 3.90 -2.87
CA TYR A 24 -4.97 4.37 -2.37
C TYR A 24 -4.10 4.74 -3.57
N ALA A 25 -3.90 6.04 -3.78
CA ALA A 25 -3.02 6.57 -4.80
C ALA A 25 -1.75 7.12 -4.16
N PHE A 26 -0.60 6.54 -4.47
CA PHE A 26 0.71 7.00 -4.01
C PHE A 26 1.80 6.60 -5.01
N SER A 27 2.88 7.37 -5.06
CA SER A 27 4.03 7.06 -5.91
C SER A 27 4.86 5.92 -5.31
N LEU A 28 5.38 5.03 -6.17
CA LEU A 28 6.36 4.00 -5.81
C LEU A 28 7.82 4.47 -5.94
N HIS A 29 8.02 5.77 -6.14
CA HIS A 29 9.29 6.41 -6.49
C HIS A 29 9.80 5.99 -7.87
N THR A 30 10.77 6.74 -8.38
CA THR A 30 11.34 6.52 -9.72
C THR A 30 12.13 5.22 -9.75
N GLN A 31 12.01 4.50 -10.86
CA GLN A 31 12.74 3.29 -11.17
C GLN A 31 13.24 3.41 -12.61
N ASP A 32 14.46 2.94 -12.89
CA ASP A 32 15.01 2.86 -14.25
C ASP A 32 15.50 1.42 -14.50
N TYR A 33 14.65 0.62 -15.13
CA TYR A 33 14.89 -0.81 -15.35
C TYR A 33 14.42 -1.25 -16.74
N THR A 34 15.19 -2.16 -17.33
CA THR A 34 14.80 -2.88 -18.55
C THR A 34 14.44 -4.33 -18.21
N PHE A 35 13.20 -4.72 -18.47
CA PHE A 35 12.78 -6.12 -18.40
C PHE A 35 13.18 -6.85 -19.69
N LEU A 36 14.18 -7.72 -19.61
CA LEU A 36 14.71 -8.46 -20.76
C LEU A 36 13.80 -9.61 -21.20
N LYS A 37 14.10 -10.17 -22.37
CA LYS A 37 13.43 -11.39 -22.86
C LYS A 37 13.52 -12.49 -21.81
N GLY A 38 12.37 -13.07 -21.47
CA GLY A 38 12.26 -14.12 -20.43
C GLY A 38 12.00 -13.58 -19.02
N HIS A 39 12.21 -12.30 -18.76
CA HIS A 39 11.86 -11.69 -17.47
C HIS A 39 10.35 -11.49 -17.34
N ARG A 40 9.88 -11.31 -16.11
CA ARG A 40 8.48 -11.00 -15.79
C ARG A 40 8.41 -9.80 -14.86
N LEU A 41 7.41 -8.97 -15.07
CA LEU A 41 6.99 -7.99 -14.08
C LEU A 41 6.11 -8.68 -13.05
N MET A 42 6.40 -8.48 -11.77
CA MET A 42 5.65 -9.04 -10.66
C MET A 42 5.32 -7.94 -9.67
N VAL A 43 4.07 -7.94 -9.18
CA VAL A 43 3.62 -7.04 -8.11
C VAL A 43 3.25 -7.90 -6.92
N GLN A 44 3.82 -7.58 -5.76
CA GLN A 44 3.49 -8.19 -4.48
C GLN A 44 2.84 -7.14 -3.58
N VAL A 45 1.79 -7.55 -2.86
CA VAL A 45 1.07 -6.68 -1.93
C VAL A 45 0.99 -7.38 -0.59
N GLN A 46 1.43 -6.68 0.46
CA GLN A 46 1.38 -7.15 1.84
C GLN A 46 1.13 -5.97 2.77
N SER A 47 0.63 -6.25 3.97
CA SER A 47 0.24 -5.22 4.95
C SER A 47 1.24 -5.00 6.08
N THR A 48 2.41 -5.65 6.01
CA THR A 48 3.48 -5.58 7.01
C THR A 48 4.83 -5.70 6.35
N TRP A 49 5.86 -5.00 6.86
CA TRP A 49 7.25 -5.21 6.45
C TRP A 49 8.17 -5.11 7.66
N PHE A 50 8.00 -6.05 8.58
CA PHE A 50 8.73 -6.09 9.84
C PHE A 50 10.09 -6.79 9.65
N PRO A 51 11.17 -6.36 10.33
CA PRO A 51 11.24 -5.26 11.30
C PRO A 51 11.52 -3.87 10.69
N LEU A 52 11.70 -3.76 9.37
CA LEU A 52 12.06 -2.50 8.70
C LEU A 52 11.04 -1.38 8.94
N ILE A 53 9.74 -1.72 8.89
CA ILE A 53 8.63 -0.83 9.20
C ILE A 53 7.87 -1.40 10.40
N ASP A 54 7.54 -0.54 11.36
CA ASP A 54 6.74 -0.87 12.52
C ASP A 54 5.38 -1.48 12.12
N ARG A 55 4.92 -2.45 12.93
CA ARG A 55 3.63 -3.10 12.72
C ARG A 55 2.52 -2.07 12.90
N ASN A 56 1.63 -1.96 11.93
CA ASN A 56 0.42 -1.16 12.10
C ASN A 56 -0.58 -1.95 12.97
N PRO A 57 -1.11 -1.39 14.08
CA PRO A 57 -2.03 -2.07 14.98
C PRO A 57 -3.33 -2.60 14.32
N GLN A 58 -3.68 -2.08 13.14
CA GLN A 58 -5.00 -2.29 12.50
C GLN A 58 -6.19 -1.78 13.32
N THR A 59 -5.91 -1.06 14.40
CA THR A 59 -6.83 -0.22 15.16
C THR A 59 -6.36 1.21 15.02
N PHE A 60 -7.27 2.17 14.81
CA PHE A 60 -6.88 3.57 14.80
C PHE A 60 -6.53 4.01 16.22
N VAL A 61 -5.27 4.35 16.45
CA VAL A 61 -4.75 4.94 17.69
C VAL A 61 -4.17 6.31 17.39
N ALA A 62 -4.18 7.22 18.37
CA ALA A 62 -3.67 8.57 18.19
C ALA A 62 -2.22 8.58 17.68
N ASN A 63 -1.35 7.79 18.31
CA ASN A 63 0.06 7.65 17.94
C ASN A 63 0.48 6.17 17.94
N ILE A 64 0.97 5.68 16.80
CA ILE A 64 1.36 4.27 16.63
C ILE A 64 2.60 3.93 17.47
N PHE A 65 3.50 4.90 17.71
CA PHE A 65 4.66 4.70 18.57
C PHE A 65 4.30 4.42 20.03
N GLN A 66 3.06 4.73 20.42
CA GLN A 66 2.52 4.50 21.77
C GLN A 66 1.49 3.35 21.79
N ALA A 67 1.37 2.57 20.71
CA ALA A 67 0.43 1.47 20.64
C ALA A 67 0.74 0.40 21.71
N LYS A 68 -0.29 0.01 22.44
CA LYS A 68 -0.23 -1.05 23.44
C LYS A 68 -0.44 -2.41 22.78
N ALA A 69 -0.02 -3.48 23.46
CA ALA A 69 -0.22 -4.85 22.97
C ALA A 69 -1.70 -5.15 22.62
N THR A 70 -2.64 -4.60 23.39
CA THR A 70 -4.09 -4.75 23.21
C THR A 70 -4.67 -4.00 22.00
N ASP A 71 -3.92 -3.06 21.42
CA ASP A 71 -4.36 -2.28 20.26
C ASP A 71 -4.17 -3.07 18.96
N PHE A 72 -3.25 -4.04 18.96
CA PHE A 72 -2.96 -4.88 17.80
C PHE A 72 -4.07 -5.91 17.60
N ARG A 73 -4.73 -5.85 16.45
CA ARG A 73 -5.76 -6.80 16.07
C ARG A 73 -5.43 -7.44 14.72
N PRO A 74 -5.69 -8.75 14.54
CA PRO A 74 -5.66 -9.34 13.22
C PRO A 74 -6.72 -8.65 12.35
N ALA A 75 -6.40 -8.47 11.08
CA ALA A 75 -7.32 -7.90 10.10
C ALA A 75 -7.28 -8.71 8.81
N THR A 76 -8.44 -8.82 8.16
CA THR A 76 -8.55 -9.40 6.83
C THR A 76 -8.47 -8.29 5.80
N HIS A 77 -7.41 -8.28 5.00
CA HIS A 77 -7.24 -7.34 3.89
C HIS A 77 -7.72 -7.97 2.58
N ARG A 78 -8.30 -7.16 1.71
CA ARG A 78 -8.73 -7.58 0.38
C ARG A 78 -8.31 -6.54 -0.66
N ILE A 79 -7.59 -7.00 -1.68
CA ILE A 79 -7.26 -6.20 -2.86
C ILE A 79 -8.31 -6.51 -3.92
N TYR A 80 -9.00 -5.48 -4.39
CA TYR A 80 -10.00 -5.61 -5.45
C TYR A 80 -9.34 -5.46 -6.82
N ARG A 81 -9.71 -6.30 -7.77
CA ARG A 81 -9.13 -6.36 -9.12
C ARG A 81 -10.19 -6.67 -10.19
N SER A 82 -11.40 -6.16 -10.00
CA SER A 82 -12.50 -6.28 -10.98
C SER A 82 -12.51 -5.10 -11.94
N ALA A 83 -13.27 -5.18 -13.04
CA ALA A 83 -13.39 -4.08 -14.00
C ALA A 83 -13.87 -2.76 -13.35
N GLN A 84 -14.79 -2.82 -12.40
CA GLN A 84 -15.31 -1.66 -11.67
C GLN A 84 -14.37 -1.16 -10.57
N ARG A 85 -13.40 -1.99 -10.15
CA ARG A 85 -12.45 -1.73 -9.04
C ARG A 85 -11.08 -2.26 -9.44
N ALA A 86 -10.51 -1.67 -10.47
CA ALA A 86 -9.31 -2.16 -11.13
C ALA A 86 -8.06 -1.60 -10.44
N SER A 87 -7.59 -2.20 -9.34
CA SER A 87 -6.27 -1.84 -8.80
C SER A 87 -5.16 -2.12 -9.82
N TYR A 88 -4.24 -1.17 -9.99
CA TYR A 88 -3.17 -1.24 -10.97
C TYR A 88 -1.87 -0.59 -10.44
N VAL A 89 -0.76 -0.86 -11.14
CA VAL A 89 0.49 -0.11 -11.00
C VAL A 89 0.68 0.69 -12.28
N ALA A 90 0.78 2.02 -12.17
CA ALA A 90 1.09 2.88 -13.30
C ALA A 90 2.57 2.76 -13.64
N ILE A 91 2.91 2.30 -14.85
CA ILE A 91 4.29 2.12 -15.30
C ILE A 91 4.57 3.06 -16.47
N PRO A 92 5.50 4.02 -16.35
CA PRO A 92 5.93 4.82 -17.49
C PRO A 92 6.80 3.95 -18.40
N VAL A 93 6.26 3.54 -19.55
CA VAL A 93 7.01 2.74 -20.53
C VAL A 93 7.67 3.67 -21.54
N VAL A 94 8.99 3.60 -21.62
CA VAL A 94 9.78 4.26 -22.67
C VAL A 94 10.07 3.24 -23.76
N ARG A 95 9.85 3.63 -25.03
CA ARG A 95 10.25 2.79 -26.17
C ARG A 95 11.74 3.02 -26.44
N GLY A 96 12.53 1.95 -26.45
CA GLY A 96 13.91 2.03 -26.91
C GLY A 96 13.96 2.46 -28.38
N ARG A 97 14.98 3.25 -28.75
CA ARG A 97 15.31 3.44 -30.18
C ARG A 97 15.72 2.08 -30.74
N THR A 98 15.03 1.65 -31.79
CA THR A 98 15.46 0.53 -32.66
C THR A 98 16.78 0.85 -33.32
#